data_AF-A0A9P6PGC3-F1
#
_entry.id   AF-A0A9P6PGC3-F1
#
_cell.length_a   1.000
_cell.length_b   1.000
_cell.length_c   1.000
_cell.angle_alpha   90.00
_cell.angle_beta   90.00
_cell.angle_gamma   90.00
#
_symmetry.space_group_name_H-M   'P 1'
#
loop_
_entity.id
_entity.type
_entity.pdbx_description
1 polymer ?
#
loop_
_entity_poly.entity_id
_entity_poly.type
_entity_poly.pdbx_seq_one_letter_code
_entity_poly.pdbx_strand_id
1 'polypeptide(L)'
;MNITIQPPTLAADELAAWLTLAHTPRVPVSSALALLAAFGSPRQIMTETVASLEQVVGAAAAQAVLQSRDAVAPRLTATLEWAASDACSIVPFGHPAYPPALLTLYDPPPLLYVHGAIGALHQPSLAIVGSRNPTPQGSDNARLFAQALAAHGVCIVSGLALGIDGAAHRGALDGAGVTVAIIGSGADIVYPSRHAGLAAKLVEHGGAIVTEWPLGAAPLHHHFPQRNRLIAALVRGVLVVEAAPYSGSLITARLANDIGRDVFAIPGSIHSPMSRGCHRLIKDGAKLAETPHDVLTELRLGEPGVEAGIGTGATAGVQVGVPTAASGDVAASRAGATRAPGRCRTIGPWSSGRRRPARMTAARDTGTPDTTPEPQRSVLAAVGHDPVTLETLVERTHLDCAILQAMLLELELAGTIVALPGGRFQHCIGSGVMPWWRASGRPWRVIHAATMRCQDYPIMPALDLDHDADAIAARLSSADTLFVACLCAEWCGSCREYRVGFDVLADAYPHACFVWIDIETHADRLDDIDVENFPTILIEDAHATRFFGTVLPHPQIVARMLVDLSSLPGVERAPKLRPALVDA
;
A
#
# COMPACT_ATOMS: atom_id res chain seq x y z
N MET A 1 -8.48 27.94 -30.25
CA MET A 1 -7.34 28.53 -29.54
C MET A 1 -7.13 27.70 -28.28
N ASN A 2 -6.10 26.84 -28.23
CA ASN A 2 -5.76 26.15 -27.00
C ASN A 2 -5.12 27.16 -26.06
N ILE A 3 -5.80 27.47 -24.96
CA ILE A 3 -5.18 28.16 -23.84
C ILE A 3 -4.31 27.12 -23.14
N THR A 4 -3.01 27.11 -23.47
CA THR A 4 -2.03 26.39 -22.66
C THR A 4 -1.97 27.09 -21.32
N ILE A 5 -2.73 26.59 -20.34
CA ILE A 5 -2.65 27.05 -18.95
C ILE A 5 -1.30 26.58 -18.42
N GLN A 6 -0.31 27.44 -18.55
CA GLN A 6 0.99 27.25 -17.90
C GLN A 6 0.72 27.20 -16.38
N PRO A 7 1.13 26.13 -15.68
CA PRO A 7 0.82 25.98 -14.26
C PRO A 7 1.38 27.15 -13.45
N PRO A 8 0.72 27.54 -12.33
CA PRO A 8 1.16 28.67 -11.53
C PRO A 8 2.56 28.41 -10.96
N THR A 9 3.50 29.31 -11.27
CA THR A 9 4.85 29.25 -10.71
C THR A 9 4.79 29.45 -9.19
N LEU A 10 5.28 28.48 -8.42
CA LEU A 10 5.33 28.57 -6.97
C LEU A 10 6.22 29.74 -6.54
N ALA A 11 5.75 30.53 -5.57
CA ALA A 11 6.58 31.56 -4.95
C ALA A 11 7.75 30.91 -4.18
N ALA A 12 8.91 31.57 -4.15
CA ALA A 12 10.12 30.99 -3.55
C ALA A 12 9.97 30.65 -2.06
N ASP A 13 9.18 31.44 -1.31
CA ASP A 13 8.86 31.18 0.10
C ASP A 13 7.85 30.05 0.28
N GLU A 14 6.93 29.85 -0.66
CA GLU A 14 6.04 28.69 -0.71
C GLU A 14 6.80 27.40 -1.02
N LEU A 15 7.68 27.44 -2.02
CA LEU A 15 8.56 26.32 -2.36
C LEU A 15 9.50 25.96 -1.19
N ALA A 16 10.06 26.96 -0.51
CA ALA A 16 10.87 26.73 0.69
C ALA A 16 10.09 25.98 1.77
N ALA A 17 8.84 26.37 2.01
CA ALA A 17 7.98 25.71 3.00
C ALA A 17 7.62 24.27 2.58
N TRP A 18 7.33 24.02 1.30
CA TRP A 18 7.15 22.66 0.76
C TRP A 18 8.42 21.80 0.88
N LEU A 19 9.59 22.35 0.56
CA LEU A 19 10.88 21.67 0.66
C LEU A 19 11.26 21.32 2.10
N THR A 20 10.93 22.17 3.07
CA THR A 20 11.09 21.87 4.50
C THR A 20 10.16 20.72 4.89
N LEU A 21 8.86 20.84 4.57
CA LEU A 21 7.84 19.90 5.01
C LEU A 21 7.99 18.50 4.40
N ALA A 22 8.36 18.41 3.12
CA ALA A 22 8.54 17.14 2.43
C ALA A 22 9.83 16.40 2.80
N HIS A 23 10.86 17.13 3.26
CA HIS A 23 12.24 16.62 3.41
C HIS A 23 12.88 16.94 4.76
N THR A 24 12.06 17.07 5.81
CA THR A 24 12.53 17.10 7.19
C THR A 24 12.97 15.68 7.60
N PRO A 25 14.24 15.46 7.98
CA PRO A 25 14.70 14.13 8.39
C PRO A 25 13.95 13.62 9.63
N ARG A 26 13.62 12.32 9.65
CA ARG A 26 12.92 11.65 10.77
C ARG A 26 11.53 12.22 11.09
N VAL A 27 10.89 12.86 10.11
CA VAL A 27 9.47 13.23 10.19
C VAL A 27 8.71 12.46 9.10
N PRO A 28 7.80 11.53 9.47
CA PRO A 28 7.08 10.74 8.49
C PRO A 28 6.07 11.59 7.73
N VAL A 29 5.71 11.15 6.52
CA VAL A 29 4.73 11.83 5.65
C VAL A 29 3.37 12.02 6.33
N SER A 30 2.99 11.11 7.23
CA SER A 30 1.78 11.24 8.06
C SER A 30 1.79 12.49 8.95
N SER A 31 2.94 12.87 9.51
CA SER A 31 3.11 14.10 10.29
C SER A 31 3.00 15.34 9.40
N ALA A 32 3.60 15.30 8.20
CA ALA A 32 3.45 16.37 7.22
C ALA A 32 1.98 16.58 6.81
N LEU A 33 1.24 15.48 6.58
CA LEU A 33 -0.19 15.48 6.28
C LEU A 33 -1.03 16.02 7.45
N ALA A 34 -0.73 15.61 8.68
CA ALA A 34 -1.42 16.10 9.88
C ALA A 34 -1.25 17.62 10.06
N LEU A 35 -0.03 18.15 9.85
CA LEU A 35 0.22 19.59 9.86
C LEU A 35 -0.54 20.32 8.76
N LEU A 36 -0.59 19.78 7.54
CA LEU A 36 -1.38 20.37 6.44
C LEU A 36 -2.88 20.36 6.73
N ALA A 37 -3.40 19.30 7.35
CA ALA A 37 -4.80 19.22 7.76
C ALA A 37 -5.15 20.22 8.87
N ALA A 38 -4.24 20.46 9.83
CA ALA A 38 -4.44 21.39 10.93
C ALA A 38 -4.29 22.88 10.53
N PHE A 39 -3.29 23.20 9.70
CA PHE A 39 -2.86 24.57 9.41
C PHE A 39 -3.09 25.00 7.94
N GLY A 40 -3.62 24.13 7.09
CA GLY A 40 -4.09 24.44 5.73
C GLY A 40 -3.02 24.73 4.66
N SER A 41 -1.85 25.27 5.02
CA SER A 41 -0.77 25.54 4.05
C SER A 41 0.64 25.43 4.66
N PRO A 42 1.66 25.04 3.87
CA PRO A 42 3.05 25.03 4.33
C PRO A 42 3.54 26.39 4.84
N ARG A 43 3.18 27.48 4.16
CA ARG A 43 3.57 28.84 4.58
C ARG A 43 3.03 29.17 5.96
N GLN A 44 1.80 28.77 6.27
CA GLN A 44 1.24 28.95 7.61
C GLN A 44 1.98 28.09 8.64
N ILE A 45 2.25 26.80 8.34
CA ILE A 45 3.04 25.90 9.21
C ILE A 45 4.39 26.54 9.58
N MET A 46 5.09 27.17 8.62
CA MET A 46 6.36 27.86 8.88
C MET A 46 6.23 29.15 9.72
N THR A 47 5.01 29.66 9.97
CA THR A 47 4.76 30.80 10.86
C THR A 47 4.17 30.43 12.21
N GLU A 48 3.77 29.17 12.42
CA GLU A 48 3.25 28.67 13.68
C GLU A 48 4.33 28.59 14.77
N THR A 49 3.90 28.62 16.04
CA THR A 49 4.80 28.45 17.19
C THR A 49 5.12 26.96 17.43
N VAL A 50 6.25 26.69 18.08
CA VAL A 50 6.65 25.31 18.47
C VAL A 50 5.49 24.58 19.17
N ALA A 51 4.92 25.20 20.21
CA ALA A 51 3.81 24.65 21.00
C ALA A 51 2.53 24.39 20.18
N SER A 52 2.33 25.09 19.06
CA SER A 52 1.21 24.86 18.12
C SER A 52 1.46 23.58 17.29
N LEU A 53 2.68 23.43 16.76
CA LEU A 53 3.11 22.23 16.03
C LEU A 53 3.14 20.98 16.94
N GLU A 54 3.60 21.14 18.18
CA GLU A 54 3.66 20.06 19.18
C GLU A 54 2.28 19.47 19.50
N GLN A 55 1.22 20.27 19.48
CA GLN A 55 -0.16 19.79 19.68
C GLN A 55 -0.67 18.88 18.56
N VAL A 56 -0.01 18.88 17.40
CA VAL A 56 -0.40 18.08 16.22
C VAL A 56 0.53 16.89 16.00
N VAL A 57 1.85 17.07 16.14
CA VAL A 57 2.86 16.04 15.81
C VAL A 57 3.84 15.70 16.95
N GLY A 58 3.67 16.30 18.13
CA GLY A 58 4.57 16.11 19.28
C GLY A 58 5.92 16.85 19.17
N ALA A 59 6.64 16.87 20.30
CA ALA A 59 7.89 17.62 20.49
C ALA A 59 8.97 17.33 19.43
N ALA A 60 9.26 16.05 19.19
CA ALA A 60 10.36 15.65 18.30
C ALA A 60 10.14 16.12 16.85
N ALA A 61 8.94 15.88 16.30
CA ALA A 61 8.63 16.26 14.92
C ALA A 61 8.48 17.78 14.75
N ALA A 62 7.87 18.48 15.72
CA ALA A 62 7.78 19.94 15.72
C ALA A 62 9.18 20.59 15.69
N GLN A 63 10.09 20.11 16.55
CA GLN A 63 11.46 20.60 16.62
C GLN A 63 12.26 20.29 15.35
N ALA A 64 12.08 19.10 14.74
CA ALA A 64 12.74 18.72 13.50
C ALA A 64 12.32 19.59 12.30
N VAL A 65 11.03 19.93 12.19
CA VAL A 65 10.51 20.84 11.14
C VAL A 65 11.13 22.24 11.28
N LEU A 66 11.24 22.75 12.51
CA LEU A 66 11.84 24.05 12.78
C LEU A 66 13.34 24.09 12.47
N GLN A 67 14.09 23.05 12.84
CA GLN A 67 15.51 22.93 12.48
C GLN A 67 15.71 22.82 10.96
N SER A 68 14.80 22.13 10.27
CA SER A 68 14.86 21.94 8.81
C SER A 68 14.51 23.20 8.03
N ARG A 69 13.75 24.13 8.62
CA ARG A 69 13.44 25.45 8.04
C ARG A 69 14.70 26.25 7.74
N ASP A 70 15.63 26.30 8.69
CA ASP A 70 16.86 27.09 8.54
C ASP A 70 17.86 26.42 7.59
N ALA A 71 17.82 25.09 7.49
CA ALA A 71 18.66 24.29 6.61
C ALA A 71 18.19 24.23 5.14
N VAL A 72 17.00 24.75 4.81
CA VAL A 72 16.40 24.56 3.47
C VAL A 72 17.06 25.38 2.36
N ALA A 73 17.76 26.47 2.69
CA ALA A 73 18.20 27.48 1.71
C ALA A 73 19.06 26.92 0.55
N PRO A 74 20.07 26.05 0.76
CA PRO A 74 20.83 25.47 -0.36
C PRO A 74 19.97 24.58 -1.26
N ARG A 75 19.04 23.81 -0.68
CA ARG A 75 18.10 22.93 -1.40
C ARG A 75 17.09 23.76 -2.20
N LEU A 76 16.65 24.90 -1.68
CA LEU A 76 15.80 25.86 -2.38
C LEU A 76 16.50 26.41 -3.63
N THR A 77 17.73 26.91 -3.50
CA THR A 77 18.51 27.45 -4.63
C THR A 77 18.66 26.39 -5.73
N ALA A 78 19.14 25.20 -5.38
CA ALA A 78 19.30 24.10 -6.35
C ALA A 78 17.97 23.70 -7.02
N THR A 79 16.86 23.71 -6.26
CA THR A 79 15.53 23.39 -6.81
C THR A 79 15.02 24.47 -7.77
N LEU A 80 15.24 25.75 -7.46
CA LEU A 80 14.87 26.87 -8.33
C LEU A 80 15.71 26.88 -9.62
N GLU A 81 17.02 26.61 -9.52
CA GLU A 81 17.92 26.52 -10.68
C GLU A 81 17.54 25.35 -11.60
N TRP A 82 17.25 24.17 -11.02
CA TRP A 82 16.80 23.00 -11.77
C TRP A 82 15.42 23.19 -12.42
N ALA A 83 14.48 23.82 -11.71
CA ALA A 83 13.13 24.12 -12.19
C ALA A 83 13.06 25.31 -13.16
N ALA A 84 14.17 25.99 -13.46
CA ALA A 84 14.24 27.03 -14.48
C ALA A 84 14.22 26.49 -15.92
N SER A 85 14.39 25.17 -16.10
CA SER A 85 14.20 24.49 -17.38
C SER A 85 12.72 24.19 -17.62
N ASP A 86 12.21 24.50 -18.83
CA ASP A 86 10.82 24.17 -19.24
C ASP A 86 10.49 22.66 -19.19
N ALA A 87 11.52 21.80 -19.20
CA ALA A 87 11.37 20.36 -19.04
C ALA A 87 11.34 19.90 -17.58
N CYS A 88 11.58 20.78 -16.61
CA CYS A 88 11.61 20.46 -15.18
C CYS A 88 10.39 21.06 -14.48
N SER A 89 9.83 20.37 -13.50
CA SER A 89 8.63 20.80 -12.81
C SER A 89 8.57 20.29 -11.38
N ILE A 90 8.11 21.16 -10.49
CA ILE A 90 7.89 20.88 -9.08
C ILE A 90 6.39 20.83 -8.84
N VAL A 91 5.90 19.70 -8.35
CA VAL A 91 4.46 19.41 -8.27
C VAL A 91 4.11 19.06 -6.81
N PRO A 92 3.80 20.05 -5.96
CA PRO A 92 3.35 19.83 -4.60
C PRO A 92 1.88 19.39 -4.55
N PHE A 93 1.41 18.98 -3.36
CA PHE A 93 -0.03 18.87 -3.11
C PHE A 93 -0.78 20.17 -3.42
N GLY A 94 -2.05 20.02 -3.82
CA GLY A 94 -2.90 21.14 -4.25
C GLY A 94 -2.55 21.70 -5.63
N HIS A 95 -1.39 21.36 -6.21
CA HIS A 95 -1.05 21.75 -7.56
C HIS A 95 -1.98 21.06 -8.58
N PRO A 96 -2.56 21.75 -9.58
CA PRO A 96 -3.52 21.16 -10.51
C PRO A 96 -2.99 19.98 -11.33
N ALA A 97 -1.67 19.89 -11.50
CA ALA A 97 -1.02 18.78 -12.21
C ALA A 97 -0.59 17.61 -11.29
N TYR A 98 -0.84 17.67 -9.98
CA TYR A 98 -0.54 16.57 -9.05
C TYR A 98 -1.41 15.35 -9.39
N PRO A 99 -0.82 14.15 -9.63
CA PRO A 99 -1.60 12.98 -10.05
C PRO A 99 -2.60 12.54 -8.96
N PRO A 100 -3.94 12.59 -9.19
CA PRO A 100 -4.92 12.20 -8.19
C PRO A 100 -4.81 10.73 -7.77
N ALA A 101 -4.25 9.89 -8.65
CA ALA A 101 -3.99 8.48 -8.39
C ALA A 101 -2.97 8.25 -7.25
N LEU A 102 -2.06 9.20 -6.98
CA LEU A 102 -1.14 9.11 -5.84
C LEU A 102 -1.84 9.39 -4.50
N LEU A 103 -2.95 10.13 -4.50
CA LEU A 103 -3.74 10.42 -3.29
C LEU A 103 -4.51 9.20 -2.76
N THR A 104 -4.45 8.05 -3.43
CA THR A 104 -4.98 6.77 -2.89
C THR A 104 -3.96 6.03 -2.03
N LEU A 105 -2.73 6.52 -1.93
CA LEU A 105 -1.73 6.01 -1.00
C LEU A 105 -2.09 6.42 0.44
N TYR A 106 -1.57 5.69 1.42
CA TYR A 106 -1.63 6.08 2.83
C TYR A 106 -0.65 7.23 3.15
N ASP A 107 0.50 7.25 2.46
CA ASP A 107 1.63 8.13 2.66
C ASP A 107 1.97 8.99 1.41
N PRO A 108 0.99 9.60 0.71
CA PRO A 108 1.20 10.26 -0.57
C PRO A 108 2.34 11.29 -0.52
N PRO A 109 3.25 11.36 -1.51
CA PRO A 109 4.41 12.24 -1.44
C PRO A 109 3.97 13.72 -1.50
N PRO A 110 4.31 14.57 -0.52
CA PRO A 110 3.85 15.97 -0.49
C PRO A 110 4.41 16.84 -1.62
N LEU A 111 5.52 16.41 -2.21
CA LEU A 111 6.24 17.08 -3.29
C LEU A 111 6.76 16.06 -4.29
N LEU A 112 6.58 16.34 -5.58
CA LEU A 112 7.14 15.56 -6.67
C LEU A 112 8.07 16.42 -7.53
N TYR A 113 9.18 15.84 -7.96
CA TYR A 113 10.07 16.38 -8.97
C TYR A 113 9.81 15.63 -10.27
N VAL A 114 9.50 16.36 -11.34
CA VAL A 114 9.14 15.79 -12.65
C VAL A 114 10.07 16.37 -13.71
N HIS A 115 10.82 15.52 -14.41
CA HIS A 115 11.64 15.87 -15.57
C HIS A 115 11.01 15.25 -16.83
N GLY A 116 10.44 16.09 -17.69
CA GLY A 116 9.69 15.72 -18.88
C GLY A 116 8.23 16.15 -18.81
N ALA A 117 7.38 15.53 -19.62
CA ALA A 117 6.00 15.97 -19.79
C ALA A 117 5.11 15.55 -18.60
N ILE A 118 4.75 16.49 -17.73
CA ILE A 118 3.83 16.23 -16.59
C ILE A 118 2.52 15.56 -17.03
N GLY A 119 2.03 15.88 -18.23
CA GLY A 119 0.82 15.29 -18.81
C GLY A 119 0.87 13.76 -18.96
N ALA A 120 2.06 13.15 -19.04
CA ALA A 120 2.24 11.70 -19.06
C ALA A 120 1.69 11.02 -17.80
N LEU A 121 1.72 11.71 -16.65
CA LEU A 121 1.28 11.17 -15.35
C LEU A 121 -0.23 11.02 -15.21
N HIS A 122 -1.00 11.56 -16.17
CA HIS A 122 -2.46 11.54 -16.21
C HIS A 122 -3.00 10.61 -17.31
N GLN A 123 -2.12 9.97 -18.10
CA GLN A 123 -2.53 9.03 -19.13
C GLN A 123 -2.94 7.67 -18.53
N PRO A 124 -3.88 6.93 -19.16
CA PRO A 124 -4.14 5.54 -18.80
C PRO A 124 -2.87 4.72 -18.92
N SER A 125 -2.48 4.04 -17.84
CA SER A 125 -1.13 3.50 -17.72
C SER A 125 -1.08 2.13 -17.06
N LEU A 126 -0.04 1.37 -17.40
CA LEU A 126 0.27 0.04 -16.86
C LEU A 126 1.71 0.03 -16.35
N ALA A 127 1.95 -0.57 -15.19
CA ALA A 127 3.31 -0.85 -14.75
C ALA A 127 3.81 -2.15 -15.38
N ILE A 128 5.06 -2.17 -15.86
CA ILE A 128 5.74 -3.41 -16.25
C ILE A 128 7.00 -3.52 -15.39
N VAL A 129 7.09 -4.59 -14.60
CA VAL A 129 8.15 -4.80 -13.60
C VAL A 129 8.65 -6.24 -13.60
N GLY A 130 9.85 -6.46 -13.07
CA GLY A 130 10.38 -7.81 -12.90
C GLY A 130 11.84 -7.88 -12.47
N SER A 131 12.52 -8.95 -12.88
CA SER A 131 13.90 -9.24 -12.53
C SER A 131 14.86 -8.15 -13.04
N ARG A 132 15.84 -7.79 -12.20
CA ARG A 132 17.00 -6.97 -12.59
C ARG A 132 17.99 -7.72 -13.48
N ASN A 133 17.93 -9.06 -13.47
CA ASN A 133 18.70 -9.98 -14.32
C ASN A 133 17.75 -11.03 -14.93
N PRO A 134 16.93 -10.64 -15.92
CA PRO A 134 15.96 -11.52 -16.56
C PRO A 134 16.65 -12.49 -17.54
N THR A 135 15.91 -13.52 -17.96
CA THR A 135 16.30 -14.33 -19.11
C THR A 135 16.23 -13.50 -20.41
N PRO A 136 16.85 -13.96 -21.51
CA PRO A 136 16.65 -13.33 -22.83
C PRO A 136 15.16 -13.28 -23.19
N GLN A 137 14.44 -14.39 -23.00
CA GLN A 137 13.00 -14.47 -23.22
C GLN A 137 12.22 -13.48 -22.33
N GLY A 138 12.57 -13.33 -21.05
CA GLY A 138 11.97 -12.34 -20.15
C GLY A 138 12.17 -10.91 -20.65
N SER A 139 13.35 -10.59 -21.17
CA SER A 139 13.65 -9.29 -21.78
C SER A 139 12.84 -9.03 -23.04
N ASP A 140 12.73 -10.03 -23.93
CA ASP A 140 11.97 -9.94 -25.17
C ASP A 140 10.46 -9.84 -24.89
N ASN A 141 9.94 -10.62 -23.94
CA ASN A 141 8.56 -10.53 -23.48
C ASN A 141 8.23 -9.14 -22.92
N ALA A 142 9.07 -8.58 -22.04
CA ALA A 142 8.87 -7.25 -21.48
C ALA A 142 8.82 -6.16 -22.57
N ARG A 143 9.72 -6.26 -23.56
CA ARG A 143 9.77 -5.35 -24.70
C ARG A 143 8.53 -5.48 -25.59
N LEU A 144 8.13 -6.72 -25.93
CA LEU A 144 6.98 -7.03 -26.77
C LEU A 144 5.67 -6.55 -26.13
N PHE A 145 5.46 -6.83 -24.84
CA PHE A 145 4.27 -6.36 -24.13
C PHE A 145 4.24 -4.84 -24.08
N ALA A 146 5.34 -4.18 -23.68
CA ALA A 146 5.40 -2.73 -23.64
C ALA A 146 5.15 -2.08 -25.00
N GLN A 147 5.71 -2.63 -26.08
CA GLN A 147 5.51 -2.14 -27.45
C GLN A 147 4.05 -2.26 -27.89
N ALA A 148 3.42 -3.42 -27.70
CA ALA A 148 2.04 -3.65 -28.09
C ALA A 148 1.06 -2.76 -27.29
N LEU A 149 1.29 -2.61 -25.98
CA LEU A 149 0.47 -1.77 -25.10
C LEU A 149 0.62 -0.28 -25.43
N ALA A 150 1.86 0.19 -25.64
CA ALA A 150 2.16 1.56 -26.05
C ALA A 150 1.51 1.93 -27.39
N ALA A 151 1.51 1.01 -28.36
CA ALA A 151 0.83 1.19 -29.64
C ALA A 151 -0.71 1.31 -29.52
N HIS A 152 -1.30 0.89 -28.40
CA HIS A 152 -2.72 1.09 -28.06
C HIS A 152 -2.95 2.31 -27.15
N GLY A 153 -1.96 3.19 -27.01
CA GLY A 153 -2.07 4.43 -26.22
C GLY A 153 -1.96 4.23 -24.71
N VAL A 154 -1.47 3.07 -24.23
CA VAL A 154 -1.22 2.83 -22.80
C VAL A 154 0.16 3.35 -22.43
N CYS A 155 0.23 4.29 -21.50
CA CYS A 155 1.50 4.78 -20.97
C CYS A 155 2.17 3.68 -20.12
N ILE A 156 3.43 3.36 -20.42
CA ILE A 156 4.19 2.34 -19.67
C ILE A 156 4.91 2.99 -18.50
N VAL A 157 4.58 2.60 -17.27
CA VAL A 157 5.28 3.04 -16.06
C VAL A 157 6.27 1.96 -15.64
N SER A 158 7.48 2.34 -15.26
CA SER A 158 8.43 1.41 -14.63
C SER A 158 9.49 2.16 -13.80
N GLY A 159 10.42 1.41 -13.21
CA GLY A 159 11.39 1.94 -12.26
C GLY A 159 12.71 2.42 -12.85
N LEU A 160 12.87 2.44 -14.18
CA LEU A 160 14.16 2.62 -14.87
C LEU A 160 15.26 1.63 -14.45
N ALA A 161 14.93 0.60 -13.67
CA ALA A 161 15.89 -0.36 -13.16
C ALA A 161 16.44 -1.26 -14.28
N LEU A 162 17.38 -2.14 -13.89
CA LEU A 162 17.99 -3.09 -14.81
C LEU A 162 17.00 -4.17 -15.22
N GLY A 163 17.31 -4.87 -16.32
CA GLY A 163 16.50 -5.99 -16.78
C GLY A 163 15.14 -5.55 -17.33
N ILE A 164 14.07 -6.05 -16.72
CA ILE A 164 12.69 -5.91 -17.20
C ILE A 164 12.28 -4.43 -17.33
N ASP A 165 12.50 -3.60 -16.33
CA ASP A 165 12.13 -2.17 -16.36
C ASP A 165 12.73 -1.45 -17.59
N GLY A 166 14.04 -1.63 -17.82
CA GLY A 166 14.71 -1.08 -18.99
C GLY A 166 14.20 -1.66 -20.32
N ALA A 167 13.81 -2.93 -20.35
CA ALA A 167 13.23 -3.56 -21.54
C ALA A 167 11.82 -3.03 -21.84
N ALA A 168 11.01 -2.79 -20.80
CA ALA A 168 9.69 -2.19 -20.91
C ALA A 168 9.76 -0.74 -21.43
N HIS A 169 10.61 0.10 -20.86
CA HIS A 169 10.82 1.47 -21.38
C HIS A 169 11.28 1.48 -22.85
N ARG A 170 12.17 0.56 -23.25
CA ARG A 170 12.58 0.43 -24.66
C ARG A 170 11.41 0.03 -25.54
N GLY A 171 10.65 -1.01 -25.16
CA GLY A 171 9.48 -1.47 -25.90
C GLY A 171 8.43 -0.37 -26.08
N ALA A 172 8.16 0.42 -25.04
CA ALA A 172 7.23 1.56 -25.11
C ALA A 172 7.65 2.58 -26.17
N LEU A 173 8.95 2.93 -26.22
CA LEU A 173 9.53 3.81 -27.25
C LEU A 173 9.47 3.17 -28.65
N ASP A 174 9.74 1.86 -28.76
CA ASP A 174 9.60 1.11 -30.03
C ASP A 174 8.14 1.02 -30.51
N GLY A 175 7.17 1.24 -29.62
CA GLY A 175 5.74 1.36 -29.91
C GLY A 175 5.28 2.79 -30.20
N ALA A 176 6.21 3.75 -30.23
CA ALA A 176 5.96 5.19 -30.35
C ALA A 176 4.99 5.76 -29.29
N GLY A 177 4.89 5.11 -28.14
CA GLY A 177 4.04 5.56 -27.02
C GLY A 177 4.84 6.23 -25.89
N VAL A 178 4.08 6.73 -24.92
CA VAL A 178 4.62 7.45 -23.76
C VAL A 178 5.07 6.46 -22.68
N THR A 179 6.15 6.80 -21.97
CA THR A 179 6.61 6.01 -20.82
C THR A 179 7.11 6.90 -19.69
N VAL A 180 6.88 6.46 -18.44
CA VAL A 180 7.18 7.22 -17.22
C VAL A 180 8.09 6.38 -16.33
N ALA A 181 9.22 6.97 -15.94
CA ALA A 181 10.21 6.35 -15.06
C ALA A 181 10.06 6.91 -13.64
N ILE A 182 9.75 6.06 -12.66
CA ILE A 182 9.77 6.48 -11.25
C ILE A 182 11.10 6.03 -10.62
N ILE A 183 11.87 6.95 -10.04
CA ILE A 183 13.25 6.69 -9.58
C ILE A 183 13.42 6.88 -8.06
N GLY A 184 14.41 6.18 -7.48
CA GLY A 184 14.77 6.23 -6.06
C GLY A 184 15.96 7.16 -5.77
N SER A 185 16.12 8.22 -6.56
CA SER A 185 17.19 9.22 -6.46
C SER A 185 16.64 10.60 -6.80
N GLY A 186 17.43 11.66 -6.60
CA GLY A 186 17.10 13.00 -7.08
C GLY A 186 16.88 13.02 -8.60
N ALA A 187 16.02 13.91 -9.10
CA ALA A 187 15.68 14.00 -10.53
C ALA A 187 16.86 14.42 -11.43
N ASP A 188 17.92 14.94 -10.81
CA ASP A 188 19.22 15.27 -11.37
C ASP A 188 20.17 14.05 -11.47
N ILE A 189 19.87 12.93 -10.81
CA ILE A 189 20.71 11.73 -10.76
C ILE A 189 20.01 10.55 -11.45
N VAL A 190 20.46 10.22 -12.66
CA VAL A 190 19.99 9.01 -13.36
C VAL A 190 20.71 7.77 -12.84
N TYR A 191 20.01 6.98 -12.01
CA TYR A 191 20.45 5.65 -11.62
C TYR A 191 19.59 4.57 -12.31
N PRO A 192 20.20 3.50 -12.86
CA PRO A 192 21.64 3.28 -13.00
C PRO A 192 22.22 4.05 -14.19
N SER A 193 23.48 4.50 -14.08
CA SER A 193 24.13 5.38 -15.07
C SER A 193 24.06 4.88 -16.52
N ARG A 194 24.10 3.55 -16.73
CA ARG A 194 23.97 2.94 -18.07
C ARG A 194 22.61 3.17 -18.75
N HIS A 195 21.61 3.65 -18.02
CA HIS A 195 20.31 4.05 -18.56
C HIS A 195 20.20 5.56 -18.85
N ALA A 196 21.27 6.36 -18.72
CA ALA A 196 21.26 7.79 -19.09
C ALA A 196 20.71 8.06 -20.51
N GLY A 197 21.15 7.29 -21.51
CA GLY A 197 20.64 7.41 -22.88
C GLY A 197 19.19 6.92 -23.08
N LEU A 198 18.67 6.11 -22.17
CA LEU A 198 17.26 5.68 -22.16
C LEU A 198 16.38 6.74 -21.47
N ALA A 199 16.86 7.31 -20.38
CA ALA A 199 16.25 8.42 -19.65
C ALA A 199 16.07 9.67 -20.54
N ALA A 200 17.10 10.03 -21.32
CA ALA A 200 17.02 11.13 -22.28
C ALA A 200 15.95 10.90 -23.35
N LYS A 201 15.92 9.70 -23.97
CA LYS A 201 14.92 9.33 -24.98
C LYS A 201 13.50 9.33 -24.45
N LEU A 202 13.32 8.89 -23.19
CA LEU A 202 12.03 8.91 -22.51
C LEU A 202 11.46 10.34 -22.43
N VAL A 203 12.28 11.31 -22.04
CA VAL A 203 11.88 12.73 -21.99
C VAL A 203 11.63 13.29 -23.39
N GLU A 204 12.51 12.99 -24.35
CA GLU A 204 12.40 13.40 -25.76
C GLU A 204 11.09 12.95 -26.42
N HIS A 205 10.59 11.75 -26.07
CA HIS A 205 9.36 11.17 -26.62
C HIS A 205 8.10 11.52 -25.79
N GLY A 206 8.13 12.61 -25.01
CA GLY A 206 6.98 13.09 -24.25
C GLY A 206 6.64 12.25 -23.01
N GLY A 207 7.59 11.45 -22.52
CA GLY A 207 7.55 10.80 -21.21
C GLY A 207 8.00 11.72 -20.07
N ALA A 208 8.05 11.17 -18.85
CA ALA A 208 8.56 11.86 -17.68
C ALA A 208 9.34 10.95 -16.71
N ILE A 209 10.40 11.48 -16.11
CA ILE A 209 11.09 10.90 -14.95
C ILE A 209 10.53 11.58 -13.70
N VAL A 210 10.14 10.79 -12.70
CA VAL A 210 9.50 11.30 -11.47
C VAL A 210 10.19 10.74 -10.24
N THR A 211 10.32 11.58 -9.22
CA THR A 211 10.81 11.17 -7.89
C THR A 211 10.13 11.98 -6.80
N GLU A 212 10.01 11.38 -5.61
CA GLU A 212 9.69 12.09 -4.36
C GLU A 212 10.97 12.60 -3.66
N TRP A 213 12.16 12.15 -4.06
CA TRP A 213 13.43 12.46 -3.41
C TRP A 213 13.97 13.84 -3.80
N PRO A 214 14.64 14.55 -2.87
CA PRO A 214 15.19 15.87 -3.17
C PRO A 214 16.34 15.78 -4.18
N LEU A 215 16.62 16.88 -4.87
CA LEU A 215 17.78 16.96 -5.77
C LEU A 215 19.09 16.66 -5.02
N GLY A 216 19.99 15.95 -5.69
CA GLY A 216 21.23 15.42 -5.09
C GLY A 216 21.06 14.15 -4.26
N ALA A 217 19.83 13.65 -4.04
CA ALA A 217 19.62 12.42 -3.26
C ALA A 217 20.20 11.19 -3.97
N ALA A 218 21.13 10.51 -3.28
CA ALA A 218 21.76 9.29 -3.76
C ALA A 218 20.75 8.13 -3.92
N PRO A 219 21.00 7.18 -4.83
CA PRO A 219 20.16 5.99 -5.02
C PRO A 219 20.39 4.94 -3.92
N LEU A 220 19.91 5.20 -2.71
CA LEU A 220 20.05 4.28 -1.56
C LEU A 220 19.14 3.05 -1.69
N HIS A 221 19.52 1.94 -1.05
CA HIS A 221 18.84 0.66 -1.22
C HIS A 221 17.36 0.70 -0.79
N HIS A 222 17.03 1.42 0.29
CA HIS A 222 15.68 1.56 0.83
C HIS A 222 14.79 2.52 0.02
N HIS A 223 15.38 3.43 -0.77
CA HIS A 223 14.61 4.29 -1.67
C HIS A 223 13.84 3.49 -2.73
N PHE A 224 14.33 2.31 -3.16
CA PHE A 224 13.68 1.54 -4.23
C PHE A 224 12.36 0.88 -3.81
N PRO A 225 12.27 0.18 -2.66
CA PRO A 225 10.99 -0.31 -2.17
C PRO A 225 9.99 0.81 -1.87
N GLN A 226 10.41 1.89 -1.20
CA GLN A 226 9.55 3.05 -0.96
C GLN A 226 8.99 3.61 -2.27
N ARG A 227 9.85 3.88 -3.26
CA ARG A 227 9.43 4.37 -4.58
C ARG A 227 8.41 3.45 -5.29
N ASN A 228 8.43 2.13 -5.06
CA ASN A 228 7.53 1.19 -5.76
C ASN A 228 6.05 1.45 -5.45
N ARG A 229 5.72 2.07 -4.31
CA ARG A 229 4.35 2.50 -3.98
C ARG A 229 3.80 3.51 -5.01
N LEU A 230 4.65 4.40 -5.52
CA LEU A 230 4.28 5.40 -6.52
C LEU A 230 4.01 4.75 -7.89
N ILE A 231 4.80 3.74 -8.26
CA ILE A 231 4.56 2.93 -9.47
C ILE A 231 3.21 2.23 -9.37
N ALA A 232 2.93 1.56 -8.25
CA ALA A 232 1.67 0.86 -8.02
C ALA A 232 0.45 1.81 -8.03
N ALA A 233 0.58 2.99 -7.44
CA ALA A 233 -0.51 3.96 -7.35
C ALA A 233 -0.85 4.66 -8.67
N LEU A 234 0.16 5.04 -9.47
CA LEU A 234 -0.06 5.76 -10.74
C LEU A 234 -0.78 4.94 -11.83
N VAL A 235 -0.76 3.62 -11.74
CA VAL A 235 -1.20 2.73 -12.83
C VAL A 235 -2.56 2.11 -12.60
N ARG A 236 -3.19 1.64 -13.69
CA ARG A 236 -4.43 0.85 -13.64
C ARG A 236 -4.20 -0.61 -13.26
N GLY A 237 -3.01 -1.14 -13.58
CA GLY A 237 -2.59 -2.49 -13.22
C GLY A 237 -1.07 -2.68 -13.34
N VAL A 238 -0.58 -3.81 -12.81
CA VAL A 238 0.86 -4.17 -12.81
C VAL A 238 1.05 -5.50 -13.51
N LEU A 239 1.91 -5.54 -14.52
CA LEU A 239 2.37 -6.75 -15.20
C LEU A 239 3.76 -7.16 -14.68
N VAL A 240 3.84 -8.35 -14.10
CA VAL A 240 5.10 -8.97 -13.66
C VAL A 240 5.57 -9.96 -14.73
N VAL A 241 6.73 -9.68 -15.35
CA VAL A 241 7.23 -10.47 -16.50
C VAL A 241 8.05 -11.67 -16.06
N GLU A 242 9.02 -11.45 -15.17
CA GLU A 242 9.81 -12.49 -14.51
C GLU A 242 10.12 -12.04 -13.09
N ALA A 243 9.98 -12.94 -12.13
CA ALA A 243 10.29 -12.69 -10.73
C ALA A 243 10.76 -13.97 -10.06
N ALA A 244 11.97 -13.94 -9.50
CA ALA A 244 12.37 -14.89 -8.48
C ALA A 244 11.39 -14.82 -7.29
N PRO A 245 11.29 -15.88 -6.44
CA PRO A 245 10.82 -15.68 -5.08
C PRO A 245 11.63 -14.52 -4.47
N TYR A 246 11.00 -13.68 -3.66
CA TYR A 246 11.67 -12.57 -2.98
C TYR A 246 12.17 -11.41 -3.87
N SER A 247 11.78 -11.36 -5.15
CA SER A 247 12.09 -10.19 -5.99
C SER A 247 11.35 -8.93 -5.54
N GLY A 248 12.02 -7.78 -5.48
CA GLY A 248 11.38 -6.47 -5.23
C GLY A 248 10.27 -6.09 -6.22
N SER A 249 10.19 -6.74 -7.39
CA SER A 249 9.04 -6.63 -8.30
C SER A 249 7.73 -7.18 -7.69
N LEU A 250 7.82 -8.19 -6.82
CA LEU A 250 6.69 -8.74 -6.06
C LEU A 250 6.17 -7.75 -5.00
N ILE A 251 7.02 -6.87 -4.49
CA ILE A 251 6.60 -5.78 -3.58
C ILE A 251 5.67 -4.83 -4.35
N THR A 252 6.03 -4.44 -5.59
CA THR A 252 5.17 -3.59 -6.44
C THR A 252 3.83 -4.26 -6.75
N ALA A 253 3.85 -5.56 -7.04
CA ALA A 253 2.62 -6.33 -7.28
C ALA A 253 1.72 -6.41 -6.04
N ARG A 254 2.29 -6.65 -4.85
CA ARG A 254 1.55 -6.64 -3.58
C ARG A 254 0.94 -5.26 -3.31
N LEU A 255 1.75 -4.21 -3.32
CA LEU A 255 1.30 -2.83 -3.08
C LEU A 255 0.15 -2.43 -4.02
N ALA A 256 0.22 -2.84 -5.30
CA ALA A 256 -0.83 -2.59 -6.27
C ALA A 256 -2.14 -3.32 -5.95
N ASN A 257 -2.05 -4.60 -5.55
CA ASN A 257 -3.21 -5.37 -5.11
C ASN A 257 -3.84 -4.80 -3.83
N ASP A 258 -3.03 -4.33 -2.88
CA ASP A 258 -3.48 -3.75 -1.61
C ASP A 258 -4.33 -2.48 -1.81
N ILE A 259 -4.04 -1.67 -2.84
CA ILE A 259 -4.85 -0.51 -3.25
C ILE A 259 -5.86 -0.82 -4.37
N GLY A 260 -6.13 -2.10 -4.65
CA GLY A 260 -7.17 -2.54 -5.58
C GLY A 260 -6.85 -2.34 -7.07
N ARG A 261 -5.59 -2.43 -7.49
CA ARG A 261 -5.20 -2.54 -8.91
C ARG A 261 -5.12 -4.00 -9.34
N ASP A 262 -5.41 -4.26 -10.62
CA ASP A 262 -5.21 -5.57 -11.22
C ASP A 262 -3.73 -5.94 -11.30
N VAL A 263 -3.40 -7.16 -10.89
CA VAL A 263 -2.07 -7.74 -11.06
C VAL A 263 -2.12 -8.82 -12.13
N PHE A 264 -1.19 -8.72 -13.08
CA PHE A 264 -0.96 -9.68 -14.15
C PHE A 264 0.41 -10.32 -13.99
N ALA A 265 0.56 -11.57 -14.40
CA ALA A 265 1.85 -12.25 -14.40
C ALA A 265 2.01 -13.13 -15.65
N ILE A 266 3.18 -13.04 -16.28
CA ILE A 266 3.51 -13.86 -17.45
C ILE A 266 3.92 -15.27 -16.96
N PRO A 267 3.34 -16.34 -17.53
CA PRO A 267 3.74 -17.70 -17.18
C PRO A 267 5.12 -18.02 -17.76
N GLY A 268 5.85 -18.88 -17.07
CA GLY A 268 7.10 -19.45 -17.59
C GLY A 268 7.31 -20.90 -17.13
N SER A 269 8.43 -21.49 -17.52
CA SER A 269 8.76 -22.88 -17.19
C SER A 269 8.76 -23.12 -15.67
N ILE A 270 8.11 -24.20 -15.21
CA ILE A 270 8.13 -24.63 -13.80
C ILE A 270 9.54 -24.98 -13.29
N HIS A 271 10.49 -25.19 -14.22
CA HIS A 271 11.90 -25.42 -13.90
C HIS A 271 12.72 -24.12 -13.81
N SER A 272 12.19 -22.98 -14.27
CA SER A 272 12.85 -21.67 -14.16
C SER A 272 12.68 -21.08 -12.77
N PRO A 273 13.76 -20.76 -12.03
CA PRO A 273 13.66 -20.02 -10.77
C PRO A 273 13.01 -18.64 -10.94
N MET A 274 13.21 -18.00 -12.11
CA MET A 274 12.66 -16.67 -12.43
C MET A 274 11.15 -16.66 -12.71
N SER A 275 10.52 -17.83 -12.86
CA SER A 275 9.07 -17.93 -13.03
C SER A 275 8.32 -18.19 -11.72
N ARG A 276 9.02 -18.56 -10.64
CA ARG A 276 8.38 -18.97 -9.37
C ARG A 276 7.59 -17.85 -8.69
N GLY A 277 8.05 -16.61 -8.76
CA GLY A 277 7.32 -15.45 -8.25
C GLY A 277 6.05 -15.18 -9.06
N CYS A 278 6.13 -15.28 -10.39
CA CYS A 278 4.96 -15.16 -11.27
C CYS A 278 3.94 -16.29 -11.03
N HIS A 279 4.40 -17.54 -10.89
CA HIS A 279 3.53 -18.68 -10.52
C HIS A 279 2.90 -18.54 -9.14
N ARG A 280 3.58 -17.88 -8.19
CA ARG A 280 3.03 -17.56 -6.87
C ARG A 280 1.91 -16.53 -7.00
N LEU A 281 2.16 -15.41 -7.68
CA LEU A 281 1.14 -14.40 -7.95
C LEU A 281 -0.11 -15.00 -8.61
N ILE A 282 0.04 -15.86 -9.63
CA ILE A 282 -1.09 -16.51 -10.32
C ILE A 282 -1.89 -17.41 -9.36
N LYS A 283 -1.22 -18.14 -8.47
CA LYS A 283 -1.88 -18.98 -7.44
C LYS A 283 -2.59 -18.15 -6.38
N ASP A 284 -2.08 -16.97 -6.10
CA ASP A 284 -2.63 -16.04 -5.11
C ASP A 284 -3.71 -15.11 -5.73
N GLY A 285 -4.05 -15.27 -7.02
CA GLY A 285 -5.19 -14.62 -7.69
C GLY A 285 -4.84 -13.66 -8.84
N ALA A 286 -3.56 -13.42 -9.13
CA ALA A 286 -3.15 -12.59 -10.26
C ALA A 286 -3.55 -13.22 -11.61
N LYS A 287 -3.89 -12.38 -12.58
CA LYS A 287 -4.34 -12.80 -13.90
C LYS A 287 -3.14 -13.27 -14.73
N LEU A 288 -3.23 -14.48 -15.27
CA LEU A 288 -2.21 -15.02 -16.16
C LEU A 288 -2.31 -14.28 -17.50
N ALA A 289 -1.19 -13.72 -17.98
CA ALA A 289 -1.11 -13.01 -19.26
C ALA A 289 -0.18 -13.77 -20.22
N GLU A 290 -0.76 -14.36 -21.27
CA GLU A 290 -0.02 -14.99 -22.38
C GLU A 290 0.25 -13.99 -23.50
N THR A 291 -0.65 -13.01 -23.67
CA THR A 291 -0.59 -11.99 -24.71
C THR A 291 -0.85 -10.57 -24.17
N PRO A 292 -0.40 -9.52 -24.88
CA PRO A 292 -0.74 -8.14 -24.52
C PRO A 292 -2.25 -7.85 -24.57
N HIS A 293 -3.01 -8.61 -25.36
CA HIS A 293 -4.45 -8.44 -25.50
C HIS A 293 -5.22 -8.85 -24.23
N ASP A 294 -4.70 -9.81 -23.46
CA ASP A 294 -5.29 -10.25 -22.18
C ASP A 294 -5.34 -9.07 -21.19
N VAL A 295 -4.26 -8.28 -21.15
CA VAL A 295 -4.11 -7.10 -20.29
C VAL A 295 -5.00 -5.94 -20.76
N LEU A 296 -5.05 -5.68 -22.07
CA LEU A 296 -5.90 -4.64 -22.66
C LEU A 296 -7.39 -4.90 -22.41
N THR A 297 -7.83 -6.15 -22.65
CA THR A 297 -9.21 -6.59 -22.48
C THR A 297 -9.67 -6.43 -21.03
N GLU A 298 -8.86 -6.89 -20.08
CA GLU A 298 -9.19 -6.84 -18.66
C GLU A 298 -9.29 -5.39 -18.14
N LEU A 299 -8.27 -4.56 -18.41
CA LEU A 299 -8.24 -3.18 -17.93
C LEU A 299 -9.20 -2.25 -18.68
N ARG A 300 -9.80 -2.75 -19.78
CA ARG A 300 -10.62 -2.01 -20.76
C ARG A 300 -9.85 -0.81 -21.31
N LEU A 301 -8.58 -1.05 -21.65
CA LEU A 301 -7.67 -0.08 -22.24
C LEU A 301 -7.55 -0.35 -23.74
N GLY A 302 -7.55 0.70 -24.55
CA GLY A 302 -7.41 0.59 -26.00
C GLY A 302 -8.72 0.42 -26.78
N GLU A 303 -9.90 0.38 -26.13
CA GLU A 303 -11.15 0.61 -26.86
C GLU A 303 -11.30 2.11 -27.19
N PRO A 304 -11.58 2.49 -28.46
CA PRO A 304 -11.88 3.88 -28.79
C PRO A 304 -13.17 4.31 -28.08
N GLY A 305 -13.08 5.42 -27.34
CA GLY A 305 -14.01 5.72 -26.25
C GLY A 305 -15.49 5.73 -26.63
N VAL A 306 -16.27 4.93 -25.90
CA VAL A 306 -17.67 5.26 -25.64
C VAL A 306 -17.65 6.46 -24.69
N GLU A 307 -18.02 7.63 -25.21
CA GLU A 307 -18.10 8.85 -24.41
C GLU A 307 -19.01 8.64 -23.19
N ALA A 308 -18.53 9.04 -22.01
CA ALA A 308 -19.36 9.08 -20.81
C ALA A 308 -20.50 10.08 -21.04
N GLY A 309 -21.70 9.55 -21.27
CA GLY A 309 -22.84 10.32 -21.77
C GLY A 309 -23.20 11.52 -20.90
N ILE A 310 -22.85 12.71 -21.38
CA ILE A 310 -23.34 13.98 -20.81
C ILE A 310 -24.81 14.09 -21.16
N GLY A 311 -25.68 13.71 -20.23
CA GLY A 311 -27.13 13.80 -20.39
C GLY A 311 -27.58 15.25 -20.59
N THR A 312 -27.85 15.64 -21.84
CA THR A 312 -28.41 16.94 -22.19
C THR A 312 -29.53 16.82 -23.22
N GLY A 313 -30.64 17.49 -22.92
CA GLY A 313 -31.52 18.15 -23.89
C GLY A 313 -32.09 17.33 -25.04
N ALA A 314 -33.35 16.90 -24.90
CA ALA A 314 -34.14 16.46 -26.05
C ALA A 314 -34.29 17.55 -27.12
N THR A 315 -34.02 17.22 -28.38
CA THR A 315 -34.62 17.87 -29.57
C THR A 315 -34.97 16.81 -30.61
N ALA A 316 -36.06 17.04 -31.35
CA ALA A 316 -36.73 16.03 -32.16
C ALA A 316 -36.44 16.16 -33.67
N GLY A 317 -36.67 15.06 -34.41
CA GLY A 317 -36.62 14.98 -35.88
C GLY A 317 -35.21 14.70 -36.40
N VAL A 318 -34.97 13.74 -37.30
CA VAL A 318 -35.75 13.38 -38.50
C VAL A 318 -35.58 11.88 -38.80
N GLN A 319 -36.66 11.21 -39.25
CA GLN A 319 -36.57 9.85 -39.80
C GLN A 319 -36.21 9.88 -41.28
N VAL A 320 -35.22 9.07 -41.69
CA VAL A 320 -35.09 8.58 -43.06
C VAL A 320 -34.83 7.08 -42.96
N GLY A 321 -35.73 6.27 -43.53
CA GLY A 321 -35.62 4.80 -43.53
C GLY A 321 -35.11 4.25 -44.86
N VAL A 322 -35.52 3.01 -45.17
CA VAL A 322 -35.26 2.21 -46.40
C VAL A 322 -33.98 1.36 -46.36
N PRO A 323 -34.02 0.03 -46.65
CA PRO A 323 -35.10 -0.93 -46.45
C PRO A 323 -34.66 -2.28 -45.85
N THR A 324 -35.63 -3.11 -45.47
CA THR A 324 -35.44 -4.53 -45.13
C THR A 324 -35.37 -5.43 -46.37
N ALA A 325 -34.63 -6.54 -46.27
CA ALA A 325 -34.70 -7.65 -47.24
C ALA A 325 -34.91 -9.00 -46.51
N ALA A 326 -35.99 -9.68 -46.89
CA ALA A 326 -36.42 -10.97 -46.38
C ALA A 326 -35.45 -12.10 -46.84
N SER A 327 -35.01 -13.01 -45.94
CA SER A 327 -35.64 -14.31 -45.58
C SER A 327 -35.34 -15.47 -46.54
N GLY A 328 -34.94 -16.62 -45.99
CA GLY A 328 -34.73 -17.87 -46.73
C GLY A 328 -34.53 -19.06 -45.80
N ASP A 329 -35.62 -19.62 -45.29
CA ASP A 329 -35.63 -20.83 -44.45
C ASP A 329 -35.34 -22.11 -45.26
N VAL A 330 -34.58 -23.04 -44.66
CA VAL A 330 -34.79 -24.49 -44.85
C VAL A 330 -34.58 -25.22 -43.51
N ALA A 331 -35.66 -25.80 -42.98
CA ALA A 331 -35.65 -26.74 -41.84
C ALA A 331 -35.35 -28.19 -42.32
N ALA A 332 -35.21 -29.24 -41.50
CA ALA A 332 -35.45 -29.49 -40.08
C ALA A 332 -34.51 -30.65 -39.61
N SER A 333 -34.24 -30.83 -38.31
CA SER A 333 -34.94 -31.78 -37.39
C SER A 333 -33.89 -32.36 -36.39
N ARG A 334 -34.11 -33.09 -35.28
CA ARG A 334 -35.22 -33.42 -34.33
C ARG A 334 -34.54 -34.20 -33.14
N ALA A 335 -35.05 -34.37 -31.91
CA ALA A 335 -36.17 -33.76 -31.19
C ALA A 335 -36.11 -34.04 -29.66
N GLY A 336 -36.53 -33.06 -28.86
CA GLY A 336 -37.31 -33.30 -27.62
C GLY A 336 -36.54 -33.54 -26.31
N ALA A 337 -37.17 -33.42 -25.13
CA ALA A 337 -38.52 -32.88 -24.84
C ALA A 337 -38.62 -32.31 -23.41
N THR A 338 -39.57 -31.39 -23.21
CA THR A 338 -39.80 -30.62 -21.97
C THR A 338 -40.67 -31.32 -20.92
N ARG A 339 -40.45 -31.03 -19.62
CA ARG A 339 -41.46 -30.42 -18.69
C ARG A 339 -40.94 -30.25 -17.24
N ALA A 340 -41.54 -29.28 -16.54
CA ALA A 340 -41.39 -28.97 -15.11
C ALA A 340 -42.80 -28.79 -14.46
N PRO A 341 -42.95 -28.31 -13.21
CA PRO A 341 -42.52 -28.91 -11.94
C PRO A 341 -43.70 -29.13 -10.94
N GLY A 342 -43.45 -29.71 -9.76
CA GLY A 342 -44.46 -29.93 -8.68
C GLY A 342 -43.92 -29.70 -7.26
N ARG A 343 -44.80 -29.38 -6.29
CA ARG A 343 -44.48 -28.94 -4.90
C ARG A 343 -44.91 -29.97 -3.82
N CYS A 344 -44.51 -29.68 -2.56
CA CYS A 344 -45.05 -30.18 -1.26
C CYS A 344 -44.61 -31.61 -0.81
N ARG A 345 -44.46 -31.95 0.51
CA ARG A 345 -44.78 -31.24 1.78
C ARG A 345 -44.13 -31.90 3.04
N THR A 346 -43.86 -31.10 4.10
CA THR A 346 -43.78 -31.48 5.57
C THR A 346 -42.68 -32.49 6.03
N ILE A 347 -42.16 -32.45 7.28
CA ILE A 347 -42.77 -32.74 8.60
C ILE A 347 -41.95 -32.07 9.77
N GLY A 348 -42.59 -31.75 10.92
CA GLY A 348 -41.93 -31.33 12.21
C GLY A 348 -41.98 -32.44 13.29
N PRO A 349 -42.10 -32.20 14.62
CA PRO A 349 -42.21 -30.92 15.35
C PRO A 349 -41.56 -30.87 16.79
N TRP A 350 -41.83 -29.79 17.55
CA TRP A 350 -41.81 -29.66 19.04
C TRP A 350 -40.46 -29.71 19.82
N SER A 351 -40.25 -29.15 21.02
CA SER A 351 -40.63 -27.90 21.73
C SER A 351 -40.53 -28.11 23.27
N SER A 352 -39.63 -27.42 23.97
CA SER A 352 -39.72 -27.08 25.41
C SER A 352 -38.58 -26.10 25.79
N GLY A 353 -38.63 -25.24 26.82
CA GLY A 353 -39.74 -24.92 27.73
C GLY A 353 -39.32 -24.91 29.22
N ARG A 354 -38.73 -23.80 29.72
CA ARG A 354 -38.56 -23.37 31.14
C ARG A 354 -37.59 -22.17 31.18
N ARG A 355 -37.57 -21.18 32.08
CA ARG A 355 -38.47 -20.53 33.06
C ARG A 355 -37.57 -19.47 33.75
N ARG A 356 -38.04 -18.23 33.95
CA ARG A 356 -37.33 -17.18 34.72
C ARG A 356 -37.40 -17.42 36.24
N PRO A 357 -36.53 -16.77 37.01
CA PRO A 357 -36.98 -15.97 38.14
C PRO A 357 -36.53 -14.49 38.07
N ALA A 358 -37.01 -13.69 39.03
CA ALA A 358 -36.87 -12.22 39.09
C ALA A 358 -35.76 -11.82 40.10
N ARG A 359 -34.89 -10.85 39.77
CA ARG A 359 -34.97 -9.39 40.08
C ARG A 359 -34.52 -9.00 41.51
N MET A 360 -33.39 -8.30 41.59
CA MET A 360 -33.10 -7.27 42.60
C MET A 360 -32.33 -6.12 41.91
N THR A 361 -32.48 -4.89 42.42
CA THR A 361 -32.11 -3.64 41.73
C THR A 361 -31.14 -2.79 42.53
N ALA A 362 -30.15 -2.16 41.89
CA ALA A 362 -29.45 -0.99 42.44
C ALA A 362 -29.02 0.00 41.32
N ALA A 363 -29.20 1.28 41.64
CA ALA A 363 -28.68 2.53 41.05
C ALA A 363 -28.07 2.57 39.62
N ARG A 364 -28.87 3.19 38.74
CA ARG A 364 -28.57 4.01 37.54
C ARG A 364 -27.14 4.58 37.36
N ASP A 365 -26.68 4.53 36.11
CA ASP A 365 -26.10 5.68 35.40
C ASP A 365 -26.74 5.76 33.99
N THR A 366 -26.79 6.94 33.35
CA THR A 366 -27.62 7.20 32.16
C THR A 366 -26.82 7.31 30.86
N GLY A 367 -26.64 6.19 30.16
CA GLY A 367 -26.27 6.14 28.75
C GLY A 367 -27.49 5.97 27.83
N THR A 368 -27.42 6.48 26.60
CA THR A 368 -28.41 6.22 25.54
C THR A 368 -28.57 4.73 25.28
N PRO A 369 -29.80 4.21 25.10
CA PRO A 369 -30.00 2.79 24.86
C PRO A 369 -29.47 2.39 23.49
N ASP A 370 -28.43 1.55 23.48
CA ASP A 370 -28.02 0.81 22.29
C ASP A 370 -29.20 -0.04 21.80
N THR A 371 -29.71 0.29 20.61
CA THR A 371 -30.90 -0.33 20.01
C THR A 371 -30.61 -1.63 19.29
N THR A 372 -29.36 -2.09 19.24
CA THR A 372 -28.95 -3.26 18.46
C THR A 372 -29.52 -4.57 19.03
N PRO A 373 -30.30 -5.35 18.26
CA PRO A 373 -30.73 -6.71 18.61
C PRO A 373 -29.62 -7.62 19.16
N GLU A 374 -30.00 -8.46 20.12
CA GLU A 374 -29.10 -9.37 20.85
C GLU A 374 -28.22 -10.28 19.96
N PRO A 375 -28.70 -10.84 18.83
CA PRO A 375 -27.85 -11.62 17.92
C PRO A 375 -26.78 -10.78 17.21
N GLN A 376 -27.15 -9.57 16.77
CA GLN A 376 -26.25 -8.66 16.06
C GLN A 376 -25.16 -8.11 17.01
N ARG A 377 -25.45 -7.93 18.31
CA ARG A 377 -24.41 -7.66 19.32
C ARG A 377 -23.36 -8.76 19.41
N SER A 378 -23.75 -10.02 19.30
CA SER A 378 -22.82 -11.15 19.31
C SER A 378 -21.92 -11.17 18.07
N VAL A 379 -22.48 -10.85 16.89
CA VAL A 379 -21.70 -10.68 15.65
C VAL A 379 -20.77 -9.49 15.77
N LEU A 380 -21.27 -8.34 16.23
CA LEU A 380 -20.51 -7.11 16.41
C LEU A 380 -19.34 -7.28 17.40
N ALA A 381 -19.52 -8.05 18.48
CA ALA A 381 -18.45 -8.42 19.40
C ALA A 381 -17.42 -9.38 18.76
N ALA A 382 -17.86 -10.29 17.89
CA ALA A 382 -16.97 -11.21 17.17
C ALA A 382 -16.17 -10.55 16.03
N VAL A 383 -16.67 -9.43 15.48
CA VAL A 383 -15.92 -8.56 14.57
C VAL A 383 -14.70 -7.97 15.29
N GLY A 384 -14.90 -7.40 16.47
CA GLY A 384 -13.84 -6.71 17.21
C GLY A 384 -13.39 -5.42 16.51
N HIS A 385 -12.27 -4.85 16.95
CA HIS A 385 -11.79 -3.56 16.40
C HIS A 385 -10.88 -3.71 15.16
N ASP A 386 -10.44 -4.93 14.85
CA ASP A 386 -9.56 -5.23 13.71
C ASP A 386 -10.35 -5.79 12.50
N PRO A 387 -9.85 -5.63 11.26
CA PRO A 387 -10.46 -6.23 10.07
C PRO A 387 -10.49 -7.77 10.12
N VAL A 388 -11.68 -8.37 10.09
CA VAL A 388 -11.85 -9.84 10.14
C VAL A 388 -12.60 -10.37 8.91
N THR A 389 -12.21 -11.55 8.42
CA THR A 389 -12.87 -12.20 7.27
C THR A 389 -14.19 -12.85 7.68
N LEU A 390 -15.06 -13.07 6.68
CA LEU A 390 -16.30 -13.83 6.87
C LEU A 390 -16.05 -15.25 7.43
N GLU A 391 -14.98 -15.91 7.01
CA GLU A 391 -14.62 -17.27 7.46
C GLU A 391 -14.29 -17.29 8.96
N THR A 392 -13.43 -16.37 9.42
CA THR A 392 -13.10 -16.24 10.85
C THR A 392 -14.31 -15.81 11.68
N LEU A 393 -15.25 -15.05 11.11
CA LEU A 393 -16.52 -14.74 11.78
C LEU A 393 -17.44 -15.96 11.90
N VAL A 394 -17.49 -16.86 10.91
CA VAL A 394 -18.20 -18.15 11.03
C VAL A 394 -17.57 -19.00 12.14
N GLU A 395 -16.24 -19.07 12.21
CA GLU A 395 -15.53 -19.79 13.27
C GLU A 395 -15.80 -19.23 14.68
N ARG A 396 -15.80 -17.89 14.84
CA ARG A 396 -16.01 -17.21 16.13
C ARG A 396 -17.46 -17.21 16.60
N THR A 397 -18.43 -17.15 15.68
CA THR A 397 -19.86 -17.03 16.03
C THR A 397 -20.60 -18.36 15.97
N HIS A 398 -20.05 -19.37 15.29
CA HIS A 398 -20.70 -20.63 14.93
C HIS A 398 -22.06 -20.46 14.20
N LEU A 399 -22.28 -19.31 13.56
CA LEU A 399 -23.47 -19.02 12.76
C LEU A 399 -23.32 -19.55 11.33
N ASP A 400 -24.45 -19.90 10.72
CA ASP A 400 -24.51 -20.20 9.28
C ASP A 400 -24.11 -18.96 8.46
N CYS A 401 -23.35 -19.19 7.39
CA CYS A 401 -22.79 -18.14 6.53
C CYS A 401 -23.86 -17.18 5.97
N ALA A 402 -25.04 -17.68 5.57
CA ALA A 402 -26.11 -16.84 5.04
C ALA A 402 -26.77 -15.98 6.12
N ILE A 403 -26.88 -16.48 7.36
CA ILE A 403 -27.39 -15.73 8.51
C ILE A 403 -26.39 -14.64 8.89
N LEU A 404 -25.11 -14.98 8.94
CA LEU A 404 -24.03 -14.06 9.27
C LEU A 404 -23.89 -12.93 8.24
N GLN A 405 -23.95 -13.24 6.93
CA GLN A 405 -23.95 -12.21 5.88
C GLN A 405 -25.12 -11.24 5.99
N ALA A 406 -26.33 -11.72 6.31
CA ALA A 406 -27.49 -10.85 6.53
C ALA A 406 -27.28 -9.90 7.73
N MET A 407 -26.76 -10.41 8.85
CA MET A 407 -26.47 -9.60 10.03
C MET A 407 -25.34 -8.57 9.80
N LEU A 408 -24.31 -8.93 9.03
CA LEU A 408 -23.23 -8.00 8.67
C LEU A 408 -23.73 -6.88 7.75
N LEU A 409 -24.56 -7.19 6.75
CA LEU A 409 -25.20 -6.19 5.89
C LEU A 409 -26.09 -5.22 6.69
N GLU A 410 -26.84 -5.71 7.68
CA GLU A 410 -27.64 -4.87 8.56
C GLU A 410 -26.78 -3.94 9.44
N LEU A 411 -25.65 -4.42 9.96
CA LEU A 411 -24.68 -3.63 10.73
C LEU A 411 -23.93 -2.60 9.87
N GLU A 412 -23.66 -2.92 8.60
CA GLU A 412 -23.06 -2.01 7.62
C GLU A 412 -24.03 -0.89 7.24
N LEU A 413 -25.29 -1.23 6.96
CA LEU A 413 -26.35 -0.25 6.70
C LEU A 413 -26.67 0.63 7.92
N ALA A 414 -26.45 0.11 9.14
CA ALA A 414 -26.51 0.88 10.38
C ALA A 414 -25.25 1.74 10.63
N GLY A 415 -24.24 1.69 9.75
CA GLY A 415 -22.99 2.44 9.88
C GLY A 415 -22.16 2.04 11.10
N THR A 416 -22.38 0.84 11.65
CA THR A 416 -21.70 0.33 12.84
C THR A 416 -20.45 -0.49 12.48
N ILE A 417 -20.44 -1.08 11.27
CA ILE A 417 -19.27 -1.68 10.65
C ILE A 417 -19.10 -1.17 9.22
N VAL A 418 -17.91 -1.37 8.65
CA VAL A 418 -17.58 -1.12 7.24
C VAL A 418 -17.08 -2.40 6.58
N ALA A 419 -17.53 -2.66 5.35
CA ALA A 419 -16.96 -3.70 4.50
C ALA A 419 -15.67 -3.20 3.83
N LEU A 420 -14.62 -3.99 3.91
CA LEU A 420 -13.30 -3.69 3.39
C LEU A 420 -12.95 -4.64 2.20
N PRO A 421 -12.05 -4.23 1.29
CA PRO A 421 -11.56 -5.09 0.21
C PRO A 421 -11.07 -6.46 0.74
N GLY A 422 -11.30 -7.51 -0.06
CA GLY A 422 -10.97 -8.88 0.34
C GLY A 422 -11.98 -9.55 1.28
N GLY A 423 -13.21 -9.04 1.40
CA GLY A 423 -14.29 -9.68 2.17
C GLY A 423 -14.09 -9.60 3.69
N ARG A 424 -13.50 -8.50 4.16
CA ARG A 424 -13.25 -8.22 5.57
C ARG A 424 -14.26 -7.20 6.12
N PHE A 425 -14.50 -7.24 7.43
CA PHE A 425 -15.40 -6.34 8.13
C PHE A 425 -14.70 -5.74 9.36
N GLN A 426 -14.93 -4.47 9.66
CA GLN A 426 -14.34 -3.76 10.81
C GLN A 426 -15.35 -2.78 11.43
N HIS A 427 -15.25 -2.49 12.73
CA HIS A 427 -16.06 -1.45 13.40
C HIS A 427 -15.84 -0.04 12.85
N CYS A 428 -16.92 0.74 12.79
CA CYS A 428 -16.87 2.19 12.65
C CYS A 428 -16.62 2.85 14.01
N ILE A 429 -15.35 3.00 14.39
CA ILE A 429 -14.95 3.73 15.60
C ILE A 429 -15.32 5.22 15.43
N GLY A 430 -15.65 5.92 16.53
CA GLY A 430 -16.10 7.33 16.55
C GLY A 430 -15.10 8.40 16.07
N SER A 431 -14.04 8.01 15.35
CA SER A 431 -13.19 8.87 14.53
C SER A 431 -13.64 8.77 13.07
N GLY A 432 -14.39 9.77 12.61
CA GLY A 432 -15.11 9.68 11.33
C GLY A 432 -14.21 9.55 10.10
N VAL A 433 -14.13 8.35 9.52
CA VAL A 433 -13.77 8.16 8.11
C VAL A 433 -15.00 8.45 7.26
N MET A 434 -15.34 9.73 7.14
CA MET A 434 -16.28 10.23 6.14
C MET A 434 -15.49 10.74 4.92
N PRO A 435 -15.89 10.42 3.67
CA PRO A 435 -15.19 10.90 2.48
C PRO A 435 -15.08 12.44 2.46
N TRP A 436 -13.88 12.93 2.14
CA TRP A 436 -13.42 14.32 2.23
C TRP A 436 -14.09 15.32 1.26
N TRP A 437 -15.26 14.99 0.70
CA TRP A 437 -15.97 15.82 -0.28
C TRP A 437 -17.45 16.08 0.07
N ARG A 438 -17.73 16.69 1.24
CA ARG A 438 -19.00 17.41 1.46
C ARG A 438 -18.80 18.80 2.03
N ALA A 439 -18.55 19.74 1.13
CA ALA A 439 -18.59 21.16 1.46
C ALA A 439 -20.03 21.64 1.67
N SER A 440 -20.38 22.00 2.91
CA SER A 440 -21.31 23.11 3.21
C SER A 440 -21.11 23.54 4.67
N GLY A 441 -20.73 24.79 4.87
CA GLY A 441 -20.02 25.20 6.09
C GLY A 441 -20.90 25.47 7.31
N ARG A 442 -20.40 25.10 8.48
CA ARG A 442 -20.48 25.83 9.77
C ARG A 442 -19.48 25.21 10.76
N PRO A 443 -18.83 26.01 11.63
CA PRO A 443 -17.82 25.49 12.55
C PRO A 443 -18.49 24.82 13.75
N TRP A 444 -18.02 23.64 14.12
CA TRP A 444 -18.42 22.97 15.36
C TRP A 444 -17.24 22.91 16.33
N ARG A 445 -17.51 23.34 17.56
CA ARG A 445 -16.51 23.43 18.62
C ARG A 445 -16.13 22.05 19.14
N VAL A 446 -14.86 21.88 19.45
CA VAL A 446 -14.37 20.74 20.24
C VAL A 446 -15.09 20.75 21.60
N ILE A 447 -15.80 19.66 21.89
CA ILE A 447 -16.15 19.27 23.26
C ILE A 447 -15.13 18.19 23.63
N HIS A 448 -14.34 18.42 24.68
CA HIS A 448 -13.47 17.38 25.23
C HIS A 448 -14.33 16.22 25.72
N ALA A 449 -14.28 15.10 25.01
CA ALA A 449 -14.77 13.81 25.50
C ALA A 449 -13.66 13.19 26.36
N ALA A 450 -13.98 12.87 27.61
CA ALA A 450 -13.01 12.39 28.59
C ALA A 450 -12.48 11.00 28.24
N THR A 451 -11.22 10.75 28.60
CA THR A 451 -10.55 9.45 28.53
C THR A 451 -11.32 8.42 29.37
N MET A 452 -12.13 7.58 28.71
CA MET A 452 -12.74 6.42 29.33
C MET A 452 -11.72 5.28 29.27
N ARG A 453 -11.19 4.90 30.44
CA ARG A 453 -10.06 3.98 30.56
C ARG A 453 -10.51 2.56 30.19
N CYS A 454 -9.90 1.97 29.17
CA CYS A 454 -9.73 0.52 29.16
C CYS A 454 -8.90 0.14 30.40
N GLN A 455 -9.22 -0.99 31.04
CA GLN A 455 -8.57 -1.37 32.28
C GLN A 455 -7.10 -1.71 32.01
N ASP A 456 -6.20 -0.97 32.65
CA ASP A 456 -4.76 -1.16 32.55
C ASP A 456 -4.37 -2.56 33.05
N TYR A 457 -4.03 -3.46 32.13
CA TYR A 457 -3.13 -4.57 32.41
C TYR A 457 -1.82 -4.26 31.68
N PRO A 458 -0.69 -4.07 32.38
CA PRO A 458 0.56 -3.73 31.75
C PRO A 458 1.13 -4.95 31.02
N ILE A 459 0.82 -5.03 29.73
CA ILE A 459 1.54 -5.87 28.76
C ILE A 459 3.01 -5.40 28.77
N MET A 460 3.97 -6.33 28.78
CA MET A 460 5.36 -6.00 28.47
C MET A 460 5.56 -6.07 26.95
N PRO A 461 5.60 -4.94 26.22
CA PRO A 461 5.76 -4.95 24.77
C PRO A 461 7.15 -5.42 24.35
N ALA A 462 7.34 -5.63 23.05
CA ALA A 462 8.68 -5.81 22.50
C ALA A 462 9.48 -4.51 22.66
N LEU A 463 10.78 -4.64 22.95
CA LEU A 463 11.68 -3.49 23.06
C LEU A 463 11.98 -2.93 21.67
N ASP A 464 12.12 -1.62 21.54
CA ASP A 464 12.39 -0.94 20.28
C ASP A 464 13.85 -0.44 20.26
N LEU A 465 14.68 -0.89 19.32
CA LEU A 465 16.13 -0.62 19.38
C LEU A 465 16.48 0.87 19.31
N ASP A 466 15.63 1.72 18.72
CA ASP A 466 15.82 3.17 18.69
C ASP A 466 15.64 3.84 20.06
N HIS A 467 14.94 3.16 21.00
CA HIS A 467 14.47 3.74 22.26
C HIS A 467 14.99 2.98 23.50
N ASP A 468 15.19 1.67 23.39
CA ASP A 468 15.41 0.73 24.50
C ASP A 468 16.80 0.06 24.47
N ALA A 469 17.77 0.60 23.72
CA ALA A 469 19.09 -0.01 23.50
C ALA A 469 19.78 -0.50 24.79
N ASP A 470 19.81 0.31 25.86
CA ASP A 470 20.39 -0.06 27.15
C ASP A 470 19.66 -1.25 27.81
N ALA A 471 18.32 -1.29 27.70
CA ALA A 471 17.50 -2.36 28.25
C ALA A 471 17.68 -3.67 27.45
N ILE A 472 17.88 -3.56 26.14
CA ILE A 472 18.20 -4.69 25.25
C ILE A 472 19.58 -5.26 25.62
N ALA A 473 20.61 -4.42 25.72
CA ALA A 473 21.97 -4.83 26.11
C ALA A 473 21.99 -5.51 27.49
N ALA A 474 21.28 -4.96 28.47
CA ALA A 474 21.15 -5.53 29.81
C ALA A 474 20.51 -6.93 29.82
N ARG A 475 19.47 -7.15 28.99
CA ARG A 475 18.83 -8.48 28.85
C ARG A 475 19.72 -9.46 28.08
N LEU A 476 20.38 -9.02 27.02
CA LEU A 476 21.23 -9.88 26.17
C LEU A 476 22.56 -10.27 26.83
N SER A 477 23.00 -9.54 27.86
CA SER A 477 24.14 -9.88 28.71
C SER A 477 23.99 -11.22 29.45
N SER A 478 22.76 -11.70 29.67
CA SER A 478 22.50 -13.04 30.23
C SER A 478 22.52 -14.10 29.12
N ALA A 479 23.46 -15.05 29.20
CA ALA A 479 23.65 -16.09 28.18
C ALA A 479 22.41 -16.98 27.96
N ASP A 480 21.59 -17.17 28.99
CA ASP A 480 20.36 -17.98 28.94
C ASP A 480 19.17 -17.25 28.29
N THR A 481 19.29 -15.94 28.04
CA THR A 481 18.21 -15.14 27.44
C THR A 481 18.19 -15.34 25.93
N LEU A 482 17.13 -15.97 25.41
CA LEU A 482 16.90 -16.11 23.98
C LEU A 482 16.62 -14.72 23.36
N PHE A 483 17.25 -14.41 22.23
CA PHE A 483 17.06 -13.18 21.47
C PHE A 483 16.12 -13.44 20.29
N VAL A 484 15.10 -12.59 20.11
CA VAL A 484 14.12 -12.69 19.02
C VAL A 484 13.97 -11.30 18.42
N ALA A 485 14.55 -11.07 17.24
CA ALA A 485 14.45 -9.79 16.56
C ALA A 485 13.51 -9.87 15.34
N CYS A 486 12.61 -8.90 15.24
CA CYS A 486 11.90 -8.61 14.01
C CYS A 486 12.65 -7.50 13.27
N LEU A 487 13.38 -7.88 12.22
CA LEU A 487 14.03 -6.95 11.30
C LEU A 487 12.98 -6.44 10.32
N CYS A 488 12.69 -5.13 10.36
CA CYS A 488 11.84 -4.48 9.38
C CYS A 488 12.35 -3.07 9.03
N ALA A 489 11.61 -2.37 8.16
CA ALA A 489 11.82 -0.98 7.78
C ALA A 489 10.46 -0.27 7.79
N GLU A 490 10.41 1.00 8.19
CA GLU A 490 9.16 1.73 8.45
C GLU A 490 8.17 1.78 7.26
N TRP A 491 8.69 1.78 6.02
CA TRP A 491 7.88 1.77 4.79
C TRP A 491 7.19 0.44 4.51
N CYS A 492 7.58 -0.65 5.16
CA CYS A 492 6.90 -1.93 5.03
C CYS A 492 5.58 -1.89 5.81
N GLY A 493 4.50 -1.43 5.17
CA GLY A 493 3.18 -1.27 5.80
C GLY A 493 2.70 -2.50 6.58
N SER A 494 2.96 -3.71 6.07
CA SER A 494 2.64 -4.97 6.74
C SER A 494 3.30 -5.12 8.13
N CYS A 495 4.48 -4.54 8.36
CA CYS A 495 5.16 -4.63 9.65
C CYS A 495 4.47 -3.86 10.77
N ARG A 496 3.78 -2.75 10.47
CA ARG A 496 2.96 -2.05 11.47
C ARG A 496 1.82 -2.94 11.98
N GLU A 497 1.21 -3.75 11.10
CA GLU A 497 0.20 -4.74 11.49
C GLU A 497 0.78 -5.86 12.38
N TYR A 498 2.03 -6.26 12.14
CA TYR A 498 2.68 -7.32 12.92
C TYR A 498 3.24 -6.86 14.27
N ARG A 499 3.47 -5.57 14.51
CA ARG A 499 3.99 -5.05 15.78
C ARG A 499 3.12 -5.47 16.97
N VAL A 500 1.80 -5.34 16.85
CA VAL A 500 0.83 -5.79 17.88
C VAL A 500 0.95 -7.30 18.16
N GLY A 501 1.12 -8.12 17.13
CA GLY A 501 1.33 -9.57 17.30
C GLY A 501 2.68 -9.90 17.97
N PHE A 502 3.70 -9.08 17.73
CA PHE A 502 5.03 -9.20 18.32
C PHE A 502 5.05 -8.74 19.79
N ASP A 503 4.30 -7.70 20.16
CA ASP A 503 4.10 -7.26 21.54
C ASP A 503 3.36 -8.32 22.38
N VAL A 504 2.33 -8.95 21.81
CA VAL A 504 1.62 -10.08 22.46
C VAL A 504 2.56 -11.28 22.69
N LEU A 505 3.52 -11.51 21.79
CA LEU A 505 4.54 -12.54 21.98
C LEU A 505 5.57 -12.17 23.06
N ALA A 506 6.00 -10.91 23.13
CA ALA A 506 6.94 -10.43 24.15
C ALA A 506 6.38 -10.64 25.57
N ASP A 507 5.10 -10.33 25.77
CA ASP A 507 4.39 -10.53 27.04
C ASP A 507 4.19 -12.01 27.39
N ALA A 508 3.87 -12.84 26.40
CA ALA A 508 3.70 -14.29 26.57
C ALA A 508 5.02 -15.03 26.86
N TYR A 509 6.17 -14.47 26.48
CA TYR A 509 7.50 -15.09 26.60
C TYR A 509 8.52 -14.14 27.31
N PRO A 510 8.29 -13.77 28.57
CA PRO A 510 9.10 -12.75 29.29
C PRO A 510 10.56 -13.18 29.53
N HIS A 511 10.88 -14.46 29.36
CA HIS A 511 12.24 -15.00 29.42
C HIS A 511 13.05 -14.80 28.13
N ALA A 512 12.41 -14.40 27.02
CA ALA A 512 13.07 -14.06 25.77
C ALA A 512 13.07 -12.54 25.54
N CYS A 513 14.15 -12.03 24.98
CA CYS A 513 14.31 -10.62 24.59
C CYS A 513 13.76 -10.42 23.18
N PHE A 514 12.49 -10.00 23.10
CA PHE A 514 11.85 -9.57 21.86
C PHE A 514 12.27 -8.14 21.53
N VAL A 515 12.80 -7.93 20.33
CA VAL A 515 13.29 -6.63 19.87
C VAL A 515 12.75 -6.30 18.48
N TRP A 516 12.17 -5.12 18.34
CA TRP A 516 11.89 -4.50 17.08
C TRP A 516 13.14 -3.75 16.60
N ILE A 517 13.62 -4.06 15.40
CA ILE A 517 14.77 -3.38 14.79
C ILE A 517 14.29 -2.78 13.48
N ASP A 518 14.27 -1.45 13.42
CA ASP A 518 14.26 -0.77 12.13
C ASP A 518 15.67 -0.81 11.54
N ILE A 519 15.80 -1.44 10.38
CA ILE A 519 17.09 -1.58 9.70
C ILE A 519 17.56 -0.26 9.07
N GLU A 520 16.67 0.72 8.91
CA GLU A 520 17.00 2.03 8.33
C GLU A 520 17.73 2.92 9.33
N THR A 521 17.27 2.96 10.58
CA THR A 521 17.89 3.79 11.63
C THR A 521 19.25 3.25 12.10
N HIS A 522 19.56 1.99 11.79
CA HIS A 522 20.73 1.28 12.31
C HIS A 522 21.65 0.70 11.24
N ALA A 523 21.59 1.16 9.98
CA ALA A 523 22.41 0.64 8.88
C ALA A 523 23.90 0.44 9.27
N ASP A 524 24.55 1.45 9.88
CA ASP A 524 25.95 1.41 10.33
C ASP A 524 26.27 0.31 11.38
N ARG A 525 25.24 -0.22 12.08
CA ARG A 525 25.34 -1.35 13.02
C ARG A 525 24.97 -2.69 12.38
N LEU A 526 24.46 -2.67 11.15
CA LEU A 526 23.85 -3.79 10.43
C LEU A 526 24.53 -4.05 9.07
N ASP A 527 25.70 -3.45 8.80
CA ASP A 527 26.42 -3.50 7.51
C ASP A 527 26.69 -4.93 6.97
N ASP A 528 26.76 -5.94 7.85
CA ASP A 528 26.94 -7.36 7.49
C ASP A 528 25.62 -8.13 7.24
N ILE A 529 24.45 -7.44 7.22
CA ILE A 529 23.11 -8.07 7.21
C ILE A 529 22.34 -7.76 5.93
N ASP A 530 22.51 -8.61 4.91
CA ASP A 530 21.71 -8.58 3.67
C ASP A 530 20.23 -8.99 3.91
N VAL A 531 19.40 -8.06 4.41
CA VAL A 531 17.94 -8.26 4.51
C VAL A 531 17.24 -7.85 3.22
N GLU A 532 17.11 -8.79 2.27
CA GLU A 532 16.43 -8.52 0.99
C GLU A 532 14.88 -8.37 1.11
N ASN A 533 14.28 -8.75 2.26
CA ASN A 533 12.83 -8.92 2.41
C ASN A 533 12.35 -8.69 3.84
N PHE A 534 11.10 -8.22 3.96
CA PHE A 534 10.50 -7.90 5.26
C PHE A 534 9.09 -8.50 5.42
N PRO A 535 8.68 -8.80 6.65
CA PRO A 535 9.51 -8.91 7.86
C PRO A 535 10.49 -10.11 7.79
N THR A 536 11.68 -9.94 8.37
CA THR A 536 12.65 -11.02 8.58
C THR A 536 12.80 -11.27 10.08
N ILE A 537 12.64 -12.52 10.49
CA ILE A 537 12.82 -12.93 11.89
C ILE A 537 14.22 -13.48 12.07
N LEU A 538 14.88 -13.02 13.13
CA LEU A 538 16.11 -13.57 13.68
C LEU A 538 15.80 -14.19 15.06
N ILE A 539 16.31 -15.39 15.32
CA ILE A 539 16.30 -16.01 16.65
C ILE A 539 17.72 -16.46 16.98
N GLU A 540 18.28 -16.01 18.11
CA GLU A 540 19.63 -16.38 18.58
C GLU A 540 19.63 -16.79 20.05
N ASP A 541 20.52 -17.71 20.41
CA ASP A 541 21.00 -17.84 21.79
C ASP A 541 22.44 -17.29 21.91
N ALA A 542 23.08 -17.46 23.07
CA ALA A 542 24.44 -16.98 23.29
C ALA A 542 25.54 -17.74 22.50
N HIS A 543 25.19 -18.81 21.78
CA HIS A 543 26.14 -19.68 21.08
C HIS A 543 25.95 -19.62 19.56
N ALA A 544 24.72 -19.68 19.07
CA ALA A 544 24.39 -19.76 17.66
C ALA A 544 23.07 -19.07 17.29
N THR A 545 23.01 -18.58 16.05
CA THR A 545 21.78 -18.21 15.38
C THR A 545 20.95 -19.46 15.09
N ARG A 546 19.76 -19.53 15.70
CA ARG A 546 18.81 -20.65 15.59
C ARG A 546 17.90 -20.51 14.38
N PHE A 547 17.58 -19.28 13.99
CA PHE A 547 16.82 -18.99 12.78
C PHE A 547 17.17 -17.62 12.23
N PHE A 548 17.24 -17.51 10.91
CA PHE A 548 17.33 -16.22 10.20
C PHE A 548 16.59 -16.35 8.86
N GLY A 549 15.55 -15.55 8.65
CA GLY A 549 14.85 -15.52 7.36
C GLY A 549 13.43 -14.93 7.39
N THR A 550 12.81 -14.90 6.22
CA THR A 550 11.48 -14.31 6.00
C THR A 550 10.37 -15.16 6.60
N VAL A 551 9.76 -14.69 7.68
CA VAL A 551 8.60 -15.30 8.34
C VAL A 551 7.66 -14.19 8.77
N LEU A 552 6.37 -14.36 8.52
CA LEU A 552 5.36 -13.43 9.04
C LEU A 552 5.30 -13.59 10.57
N PRO A 553 5.45 -12.52 11.39
CA PRO A 553 5.46 -12.55 12.86
C PRO A 553 4.11 -12.90 13.51
N HIS A 554 3.30 -13.75 12.86
CA HIS A 554 2.02 -14.18 13.41
C HIS A 554 2.26 -14.98 14.70
N PRO A 555 1.56 -14.66 15.82
CA PRO A 555 1.86 -15.23 17.13
C PRO A 555 2.00 -16.75 17.14
N GLN A 556 1.10 -17.47 16.47
CA GLN A 556 1.12 -18.93 16.40
C GLN A 556 2.36 -19.52 15.72
N ILE A 557 2.96 -18.82 14.75
CA ILE A 557 4.13 -19.30 14.00
C ILE A 557 5.38 -19.12 14.86
N VAL A 558 5.59 -17.90 15.39
CA VAL A 558 6.75 -17.59 16.22
C VAL A 558 6.71 -18.37 17.53
N ALA A 559 5.56 -18.44 18.21
CA ALA A 559 5.38 -19.26 19.42
C ALA A 559 5.81 -20.72 19.20
N ARG A 560 5.47 -21.30 18.04
CA ARG A 560 5.91 -22.66 17.69
C ARG A 560 7.42 -22.77 17.46
N MET A 561 8.02 -21.79 16.78
CA MET A 561 9.48 -21.74 16.59
C MET A 561 10.24 -21.63 17.92
N LEU A 562 9.67 -20.93 18.92
CA LEU A 562 10.24 -20.76 20.25
C LEU A 562 10.09 -22.01 21.15
N VAL A 563 9.07 -22.84 20.91
CA VAL A 563 8.89 -24.13 21.60
C VAL A 563 9.77 -25.21 20.96
N ASP A 564 9.82 -25.28 19.63
CA ASP A 564 10.53 -26.32 18.87
C ASP A 564 11.95 -25.89 18.43
N LEU A 565 12.69 -25.13 19.24
CA LEU A 565 14.03 -24.58 18.91
C LEU A 565 15.06 -25.63 18.44
N SER A 566 14.93 -26.87 18.91
CA SER A 566 15.79 -27.99 18.52
C SER A 566 15.52 -28.55 17.12
N SER A 567 14.38 -28.18 16.51
CA SER A 567 14.01 -28.53 15.14
C SER A 567 14.47 -27.51 14.09
N LEU A 568 14.90 -26.32 14.53
CA LEU A 568 15.36 -25.26 13.64
C LEU A 568 16.79 -25.55 13.15
N PRO A 569 17.09 -25.35 11.85
CA PRO A 569 18.43 -25.57 11.32
C PRO A 569 19.39 -24.50 11.85
N GLY A 570 20.44 -24.91 12.58
CA GLY A 570 21.50 -23.99 12.99
C GLY A 570 22.20 -23.38 11.77
N VAL A 571 22.30 -22.05 11.72
CA VAL A 571 22.82 -21.33 10.54
C VAL A 571 24.22 -20.79 10.82
N GLU A 572 25.26 -21.53 10.43
CA GLU A 572 26.67 -21.15 10.66
C GLU A 572 27.11 -19.86 9.96
N ARG A 573 26.33 -19.36 8.99
CA ARG A 573 26.60 -18.14 8.20
C ARG A 573 25.55 -17.04 8.37
N ALA A 574 24.69 -17.14 9.38
CA ALA A 574 23.80 -16.03 9.71
C ALA A 574 24.59 -14.93 10.46
N PRO A 575 24.20 -13.66 10.31
CA PRO A 575 24.83 -12.57 11.04
C PRO A 575 24.50 -12.68 12.53
N LYS A 576 25.55 -12.56 13.37
CA LYS A 576 25.40 -12.54 14.83
C LYS A 576 25.12 -11.13 15.28
N LEU A 577 23.86 -10.84 15.58
CA LEU A 577 23.43 -9.51 16.03
C LEU A 577 23.64 -9.33 17.53
N ARG A 578 23.49 -10.40 18.32
CA ARG A 578 23.65 -10.35 19.78
C ARG A 578 24.97 -9.69 20.24
N PRO A 579 26.17 -10.00 19.70
CA PRO A 579 27.41 -9.34 20.14
C PRO A 579 27.41 -7.84 19.84
N ALA A 580 26.95 -7.44 18.66
CA ALA A 580 26.88 -6.04 18.23
C ALA A 580 25.90 -5.18 19.06
N LEU A 581 25.02 -5.81 19.85
CA LEU A 581 24.08 -5.17 20.78
C LEU A 581 24.49 -5.30 22.26
N VAL A 582 25.55 -6.03 22.58
CA VAL A 582 26.08 -6.21 23.94
C VAL A 582 27.36 -5.41 24.16
N ASP A 583 28.20 -5.26 23.14
CA ASP A 583 29.47 -4.52 23.19
C ASP A 583 29.31 -3.01 22.85
N ALA A 584 28.11 -2.45 23.02
CA ALA A 584 27.63 -1.23 22.35
C ALA A 584 27.37 -0.01 23.24
#